data_AF-A0A068Y7T2-F1
#
_entry.id   AF-A0A068Y7T2-F1
#
_cell.length_a   1.000
_cell.length_b   1.000
_cell.length_c   1.000
_cell.angle_alpha   90.00
_cell.angle_beta   90.00
_cell.angle_gamma   90.00
#
_symmetry.space_group_name_H-M   'P 1'
#
loop_
_entity.id
_entity.type
_entity.pdbx_description
1 polymer ?
#
loop_
_entity_poly.entity_id
_entity_poly.type
_entity_poly.pdbx_seq_one_letter_code
_entity_poly.pdbx_strand_id
1 'polypeptide(L)'
;MVLCQFGSDRRALVTTGLQIIESLRCEGNLALSYTFDSLDSIAAFLWNLDLLEALASLQFSNCSQSKRTTFLRCINQPEVNASNTREILQMTRNKRATEFLRHLPIRC
;
A
#
# COMPACT_ATOMS: atom_id res chain seq x y z
N MET A 1 -4.01 -1.48 -5.63
CA MET A 1 -3.59 -1.21 -4.24
C MET A 1 -3.35 0.27 -3.98
N VAL A 2 -2.35 0.93 -4.58
CA VAL A 2 -2.09 2.37 -4.35
C VAL A 2 -3.31 3.27 -4.62
N LEU A 3 -4.05 2.97 -5.70
CA LEU A 3 -5.29 3.66 -6.09
C LEU A 3 -6.42 3.57 -5.04
N CYS A 4 -6.43 2.57 -4.17
CA CYS A 4 -7.46 2.42 -3.12
C CYS A 4 -7.43 3.56 -2.09
N GLN A 5 -6.37 4.35 -2.08
CA GLN A 5 -6.20 5.48 -1.18
C GLN A 5 -6.60 6.83 -1.81
N PHE A 6 -6.90 6.83 -3.12
CA PHE A 6 -7.28 8.02 -3.89
C PHE A 6 -8.79 8.24 -3.84
N GLY A 7 -9.22 9.49 -4.05
CA GLY A 7 -10.63 9.84 -4.21
C GLY A 7 -11.34 10.33 -2.95
N SER A 8 -12.54 10.87 -3.17
CA SER A 8 -13.38 11.49 -2.13
C SER A 8 -13.95 10.45 -1.15
N ASP A 9 -14.28 9.25 -1.64
CA ASP A 9 -14.70 8.10 -0.81
C ASP A 9 -13.54 7.14 -0.53
N ARG A 10 -12.48 7.69 0.07
CA ARG A 10 -11.29 6.92 0.44
C ARG A 10 -11.61 5.75 1.36
N ARG A 11 -12.63 5.87 2.21
CA ARG A 11 -12.96 4.83 3.20
C ARG A 11 -13.47 3.58 2.50
N ALA A 12 -14.43 3.70 1.59
CA ALA A 12 -14.93 2.56 0.82
C ALA A 12 -13.81 1.90 0.00
N LEU A 13 -12.98 2.70 -0.66
CA LEU A 13 -11.90 2.17 -1.51
C LEU A 13 -10.80 1.45 -0.71
N VAL A 14 -10.45 1.95 0.48
CA VAL A 14 -9.54 1.26 1.40
C VAL A 14 -10.15 -0.06 1.86
N THR A 15 -11.44 -0.08 2.22
CA THR A 15 -12.15 -1.31 2.60
C THR A 15 -12.12 -2.34 1.48
N THR A 16 -12.40 -1.94 0.23
CA THR A 16 -12.28 -2.83 -0.93
C THR A 16 -10.85 -3.36 -1.07
N GLY A 17 -9.84 -2.51 -0.89
CA GLY A 17 -8.44 -2.93 -0.92
C GLY A 17 -8.10 -4.00 0.13
N LEU A 18 -8.60 -3.84 1.35
CA LEU A 18 -8.43 -4.82 2.44
C LEU A 18 -9.14 -6.14 2.12
N GLN A 19 -10.37 -6.10 1.60
CA GLN A 19 -11.11 -7.30 1.20
C GLN A 19 -10.40 -8.07 0.08
N ILE A 20 -9.82 -7.36 -0.88
CA ILE A 20 -8.98 -7.98 -1.91
C ILE A 20 -7.81 -8.68 -1.23
N ILE A 21 -7.00 -7.99 -0.41
CA ILE A 21 -5.83 -8.58 0.27
C ILE A 21 -6.21 -9.84 1.05
N GLU A 22 -7.34 -9.83 1.77
CA GLU A 22 -7.80 -10.98 2.54
C GLU A 22 -8.23 -12.16 1.65
N SER A 23 -8.93 -11.89 0.55
CA SER A 23 -9.27 -12.93 -0.44
C SER A 23 -8.01 -13.61 -0.99
N LEU A 24 -6.93 -12.85 -1.19
CA LEU A 24 -5.66 -13.38 -1.68
C LEU A 24 -4.94 -14.26 -0.66
N ARG A 25 -5.13 -13.99 0.64
CA ARG A 25 -4.61 -14.85 1.71
C ARG A 25 -5.29 -16.22 1.68
N CYS A 26 -6.59 -16.27 1.43
CA CYS A 26 -7.38 -17.50 1.47
C CYS A 26 -7.12 -18.43 0.28
N GLU A 27 -6.90 -17.91 -0.93
CA GLU A 27 -6.89 -18.73 -2.13
C GLU A 27 -5.53 -19.36 -2.50
N GLY A 28 -4.44 -19.06 -1.78
CA GLY A 28 -3.12 -19.66 -2.04
C GLY A 28 -2.63 -19.45 -3.50
N ASN A 29 -3.09 -18.38 -4.16
CA ASN A 29 -3.08 -18.28 -5.62
C ASN A 29 -1.72 -17.83 -6.19
N LEU A 30 -1.00 -18.78 -6.81
CA LEU A 30 0.29 -18.59 -7.51
C LEU A 30 0.25 -17.52 -8.64
N ALA A 31 -0.92 -17.31 -9.27
CA ALA A 31 -1.07 -16.39 -10.39
C ALA A 31 -0.82 -14.91 -10.03
N LEU A 32 -0.96 -14.54 -8.75
CA LEU A 32 -0.72 -13.17 -8.26
C LEU A 32 0.69 -12.96 -7.71
N SER A 33 1.50 -14.02 -7.57
CA SER A 33 2.92 -13.88 -7.22
C SER A 33 3.62 -12.95 -8.21
N TYR A 34 3.26 -13.05 -9.50
CA TYR A 34 3.77 -12.19 -10.58
C TYR A 34 3.28 -10.74 -10.49
N THR A 35 2.05 -10.51 -10.00
CA THR A 35 1.52 -9.15 -9.78
C THR A 35 2.20 -8.47 -8.59
N PHE A 36 2.75 -9.26 -7.67
CA PHE A 36 3.37 -8.80 -6.44
C PHE A 36 4.91 -8.82 -6.42
N ASP A 37 5.57 -9.26 -7.49
CA ASP A 37 7.01 -9.04 -7.66
C ASP A 37 7.37 -7.56 -7.80
N SER A 38 6.38 -6.71 -8.09
CA SER A 38 6.51 -5.26 -8.08
C SER A 38 6.11 -4.61 -6.74
N LEU A 39 5.73 -5.36 -5.69
CA LEU A 39 5.22 -4.77 -4.44
C LEU A 39 6.20 -3.84 -3.72
N ASP A 40 7.49 -4.16 -3.79
CA ASP A 40 8.51 -3.32 -3.15
C ASP A 40 8.51 -1.91 -3.75
N SER A 41 8.22 -1.80 -5.06
CA SER A 41 8.13 -0.52 -5.75
C SER A 41 6.89 0.28 -5.32
N ILE A 42 5.78 -0.40 -4.99
CA ILE A 42 4.54 0.31 -4.65
C ILE A 42 4.50 0.78 -3.18
N ALA A 43 5.27 0.16 -2.30
CA ALA A 43 5.29 0.48 -0.87
C ALA A 43 5.61 1.96 -0.61
N ALA A 44 6.49 2.55 -1.42
CA ALA A 44 6.84 3.96 -1.38
C ALA A 44 5.64 4.90 -1.61
N PHE A 45 4.60 4.43 -2.30
CA PHE A 45 3.40 5.23 -2.63
C PHE A 45 2.22 5.00 -1.69
N LEU A 46 2.34 4.10 -0.71
CA LEU A 46 1.28 3.83 0.27
C LEU A 46 1.40 4.75 1.48
N TRP A 47 0.31 5.25 2.03
CA TRP A 47 0.27 6.08 3.25
C TRP A 47 -0.83 5.67 4.23
N ASN A 48 -1.73 4.77 3.84
CA ASN A 48 -2.73 4.21 4.74
C ASN A 48 -2.11 3.03 5.48
N LEU A 49 -2.10 3.13 6.82
CA LEU A 49 -1.48 2.14 7.69
C LEU A 49 -2.20 0.79 7.63
N ASP A 50 -3.53 0.78 7.54
CA ASP A 50 -4.31 -0.47 7.46
C ASP A 50 -3.92 -1.32 6.24
N LEU A 51 -3.79 -0.68 5.07
CA LEU A 51 -3.34 -1.35 3.85
C LEU A 51 -1.89 -1.82 3.95
N LEU A 52 -1.00 -1.02 4.54
CA LEU A 52 0.39 -1.40 4.76
C LEU A 52 0.52 -2.61 5.69
N GLU A 53 -0.25 -2.64 6.78
CA GLU A 53 -0.30 -3.74 7.74
C GLU A 53 -0.87 -5.01 7.12
N ALA A 54 -1.97 -4.89 6.36
CA ALA A 54 -2.56 -6.01 5.64
C ALA A 54 -1.59 -6.61 4.62
N LEU A 55 -0.86 -5.77 3.86
CA LEU A 55 0.17 -6.23 2.93
C LEU A 55 1.35 -6.89 3.64
N ALA A 56 1.84 -6.32 4.75
CA ALA A 56 2.90 -6.93 5.56
C ALA A 56 2.47 -8.31 6.09
N SER A 57 1.22 -8.43 6.53
CA SER A 57 0.64 -9.68 7.03
C SER A 57 0.42 -10.72 5.91
N LEU A 58 0.06 -10.28 4.70
CA LEU A 58 0.01 -11.16 3.52
C LEU A 58 1.41 -11.70 3.17
N GLN A 59 2.44 -10.84 3.16
CA GLN A 59 3.80 -11.28 2.88
C GLN A 59 4.36 -12.23 3.94
N PHE A 60 3.94 -12.05 5.20
CA PHE A 60 4.24 -13.01 6.26
C PHE A 60 3.64 -14.39 5.98
N SER A 61 2.36 -14.46 5.58
CA SER A 61 1.71 -15.72 5.17
C SER A 61 2.36 -16.36 3.95
N ASN A 62 2.90 -15.55 3.02
CA ASN A 62 3.62 -16.02 1.84
C ASN A 62 5.09 -16.39 2.13
N CYS A 63 5.52 -16.41 3.40
CA CYS A 63 6.92 -16.64 3.80
C CYS A 63 7.94 -15.69 3.15
N SER A 64 7.51 -14.50 2.70
CA SER A 64 8.37 -13.51 2.03
C SER A 64 8.85 -12.43 3.01
N GLN A 65 9.90 -12.75 3.78
CA GLN A 65 10.42 -11.87 4.83
C GLN A 65 11.00 -10.56 4.27
N SER A 66 11.63 -10.59 3.09
CA SER A 66 12.18 -9.39 2.43
C SER A 66 11.08 -8.37 2.15
N LYS A 67 10.03 -8.80 1.45
CA LYS A 67 8.88 -7.96 1.09
C LYS A 67 8.12 -7.49 2.33
N ARG A 68 7.96 -8.36 3.34
CA ARG A 68 7.38 -7.98 4.64
C ARG A 68 8.16 -6.82 5.28
N THR A 69 9.49 -6.90 5.26
CA THR A 69 10.36 -5.86 5.84
C THR A 69 10.21 -4.53 5.11
N THR A 70 9.98 -4.54 3.79
CA THR A 70 9.68 -3.31 3.02
C THR A 70 8.46 -2.59 3.57
N PHE A 71 7.34 -3.29 3.76
CA PHE A 71 6.11 -2.68 4.31
C PHE A 71 6.26 -2.23 5.76
N LEU A 72 6.93 -3.01 6.60
CA LEU A 72 7.21 -2.62 7.98
C LEU A 72 8.09 -1.36 8.03
N ARG A 73 9.06 -1.23 7.13
CA ARG A 73 9.88 -0.01 7.03
C ARG A 73 9.02 1.21 6.67
N CYS A 74 8.08 1.05 5.74
CA CYS A 74 7.13 2.11 5.38
C CYS A 74 6.20 2.49 6.53
N ILE A 75 5.71 1.53 7.33
CA ILE A 75 4.88 1.82 8.52
C ILE A 75 5.64 2.66 9.53
N ASN A 76 6.94 2.39 9.71
CA ASN A 76 7.79 3.08 10.67
C ASN A 76 8.32 4.44 10.17
N GLN A 77 7.92 4.89 8.97
CA GLN A 77 8.31 6.20 8.47
C GLN A 77 7.60 7.32 9.26
N PRO A 78 8.34 8.32 9.79
CA PRO A 78 7.75 9.39 10.59
C PRO A 78 6.61 10.13 9.89
N GLU A 79 6.69 10.30 8.56
CA GLU A 79 5.74 11.07 7.79
C GLU A 79 4.34 10.42 7.64
N VAL A 80 4.22 9.10 7.85
CA VAL A 80 2.94 8.37 7.81
C VAL A 80 2.34 8.10 9.19
N ASN A 81 3.02 8.54 10.26
CA ASN A 81 2.54 8.33 11.62
C ASN A 81 1.15 8.95 11.84
N ALA A 82 0.19 8.14 12.29
CA ALA A 82 -1.19 8.56 12.51
C ALA A 82 -1.34 9.68 13.56
N SER A 83 -0.36 9.84 14.46
CA SER A 83 -0.32 10.89 15.47
C SER A 83 0.14 12.25 14.94
N ASN A 84 0.58 12.32 13.68
CA ASN A 84 0.95 13.59 13.05
C ASN A 84 -0.25 14.53 12.91
N THR A 85 0.03 15.83 12.79
CA THR A 85 -1.00 16.82 12.49
C THR A 85 -1.65 16.54 11.13
N ARG A 86 -2.87 17.05 10.95
CA ARG A 86 -3.62 16.89 9.71
C ARG A 86 -2.84 17.43 8.51
N GLU A 87 -2.12 18.53 8.68
CA GLU A 87 -1.31 19.18 7.66
C GLU A 87 -0.18 18.26 7.20
N ILE A 88 0.57 17.67 8.12
CA ILE A 88 1.65 16.73 7.80
C ILE A 88 1.07 15.51 7.07
N LEU A 89 -0.01 14.93 7.58
CA LEU A 89 -0.68 13.80 6.94
C LEU A 89 -1.16 14.14 5.53
N GLN A 90 -1.68 15.35 5.31
CA GLN A 90 -2.12 15.81 3.98
C GLN A 90 -0.93 16.04 3.04
N MET A 91 0.16 16.62 3.52
CA MET A 91 1.39 16.79 2.75
C MET A 91 1.98 15.44 2.33
N THR A 92 2.07 14.46 3.25
CA THR A 92 2.54 13.11 2.95
C THR A 92 1.70 12.45 1.88
N ARG A 93 0.37 12.53 2.01
CA ARG A 93 -0.58 12.00 1.02
C ARG A 93 -0.35 12.62 -0.36
N ASN A 94 -0.31 13.95 -0.43
CA ASN A 94 -0.12 14.66 -1.69
C ASN A 94 1.23 14.33 -2.34
N LYS A 95 2.30 14.24 -1.54
CA LYS A 95 3.64 13.88 -2.01
C LYS A 95 3.63 12.48 -2.65
N ARG A 96 3.21 11.47 -1.89
CA ARG A 96 3.19 10.06 -2.37
C ARG A 96 2.24 9.87 -3.55
N ALA A 97 1.09 10.54 -3.54
CA ALA A 97 0.16 10.52 -4.67
C ALA A 97 0.78 11.12 -5.94
N THR A 98 1.45 12.26 -5.83
CA THR A 98 2.12 12.91 -6.97
C THR A 98 3.26 12.06 -7.52
N GLU A 99 4.09 11.50 -6.64
CA GLU A 99 5.19 10.60 -7.03
C GLU A 99 4.67 9.35 -7.73
N PHE A 100 3.56 8.77 -7.26
CA PHE A 100 2.90 7.64 -7.92
C PHE A 100 2.38 8.01 -9.31
N LEU A 101 1.68 9.14 -9.45
CA LEU A 101 1.14 9.58 -10.74
C LEU A 101 2.25 9.83 -11.76
N ARG A 102 3.43 10.31 -11.33
CA ARG A 102 4.62 10.43 -12.20
C ARG A 102 5.21 9.08 -12.62
N HIS A 103 5.06 8.05 -11.80
CA HIS A 103 5.51 6.68 -12.11
C HIS A 103 4.54 5.94 -13.04
N LEU A 104 3.29 6.38 -13.15
CA LEU A 104 2.37 5.80 -14.13
C LEU A 104 2.84 6.21 -15.54
N PRO A 105 3.09 5.26 -16.46
CA PRO A 105 3.41 5.60 -17.83
C PRO A 105 2.18 6.26 -18.47
N ILE A 106 2.22 7.59 -18.60
CA ILE A 106 1.26 8.32 -19.43
C ILE A 106 1.62 7.98 -20.87
N ARG A 107 0.96 6.97 -21.44
CA ARG A 107 0.98 6.77 -22.89
C ARG A 107 0.00 7.80 -23.47
N CYS A 108 0.54 8.92 -23.96
CA CYS A 108 -0.15 9.80 -24.89
C CYS A 108 -0.34 9.07 -26.23
#